data_AF-A0A1I4Q2Y3-F1
#
_entry.id   AF-A0A1I4Q2Y3-F1
#
_cell.length_a   1.000
_cell.length_b   1.000
_cell.length_c   1.000
_cell.angle_alpha   90.00
_cell.angle_beta   90.00
_cell.angle_gamma   90.00
#
_symmetry.space_group_name_H-M   'P 1'
#
loop_
_entity.id
_entity.type
_entity.pdbx_description
1 polymer ?
#
loop_
_entity_poly.entity_id
_entity_poly.type
_entity_poly.pdbx_seq_one_letter_code
_entity_poly.pdbx_strand_id
1 'polypeptide(L)'
;MTHRSLQTFSSNLNRLMREKGPATALAVERAADAKNLSIGRTSIGRYAGGAGNPTLAHLEALAEVFGVVPWKLLHPALGHDGARPTVSDQLEALASALMRLPPHVRREVGECFQQLAMTPEAALPRERLEELMAPTEAANWTGTGGR
;
A
#
# COMPACT_ATOMS: atom_id res chain seq x y z
N MET A 1 -2.11 -20.49 -14.05
CA MET A 1 -2.79 -19.87 -12.90
C MET A 1 -2.36 -18.42 -12.83
N THR A 2 -3.26 -17.47 -13.06
CA THR A 2 -2.98 -16.03 -12.93
C THR A 2 -3.04 -15.63 -11.46
N HIS A 3 -1.98 -15.00 -10.97
CA HIS A 3 -1.86 -14.59 -9.57
C HIS A 3 -2.89 -13.49 -9.26
N ARG A 4 -3.70 -13.62 -8.20
CA ARG A 4 -4.75 -12.65 -7.83
C ARG A 4 -4.24 -11.20 -7.76
N SER A 5 -3.01 -11.01 -7.29
CA SER A 5 -2.32 -9.71 -7.24
C SER A 5 -2.09 -9.08 -8.62
N LEU A 6 -1.83 -9.89 -9.65
CA LEU A 6 -1.65 -9.43 -11.02
C LEU A 6 -2.95 -8.91 -11.62
N GLN A 7 -4.06 -9.59 -11.31
CA GLN A 7 -5.40 -9.15 -11.71
C GLN A 7 -5.79 -7.84 -11.03
N THR A 8 -5.52 -7.70 -9.73
CA THR A 8 -5.70 -6.43 -9.00
C THR A 8 -4.89 -5.31 -9.64
N PHE A 9 -3.60 -5.54 -9.89
CA PHE A 9 -2.74 -4.53 -10.52
C PHE A 9 -3.24 -4.10 -11.90
N SER A 10 -3.54 -5.04 -12.77
CA SER A 10 -4.08 -4.77 -14.12
C SER A 10 -5.39 -3.99 -14.06
N SER A 11 -6.31 -4.39 -13.17
CA SER A 11 -7.59 -3.70 -12.96
C SER A 11 -7.38 -2.25 -12.51
N ASN A 12 -6.51 -2.05 -11.53
CA ASN A 12 -6.17 -0.74 -10.96
C ASN A 12 -5.53 0.17 -12.01
N LEU A 13 -4.59 -0.35 -12.80
CA LEU A 13 -3.94 0.39 -13.88
C LEU A 13 -4.96 0.84 -14.94
N ASN A 14 -5.83 -0.07 -15.39
CA ASN A 14 -6.89 0.26 -16.36
C ASN A 14 -7.88 1.31 -15.82
N ARG A 15 -8.18 1.28 -14.52
CA ARG A 15 -9.01 2.31 -13.89
C ARG A 15 -8.32 3.67 -13.88
N LEU A 16 -7.05 3.74 -13.48
CA LEU A 16 -6.29 4.99 -13.48
C LEU A 16 -6.17 5.59 -14.89
N MET A 17 -5.91 4.75 -15.90
CA MET A 17 -5.88 5.17 -17.30
C MET A 17 -7.21 5.79 -17.75
N ARG A 18 -8.34 5.27 -17.27
CA ARG A 18 -9.68 5.76 -17.59
C ARG A 18 -10.06 7.02 -16.83
N GLU A 19 -9.78 7.08 -15.52
CA GLU A 19 -10.28 8.12 -14.63
C GLU A 19 -9.37 9.35 -14.58
N LYS A 20 -8.05 9.14 -14.58
CA LYS A 20 -7.08 10.23 -14.46
C LYS A 20 -6.44 10.60 -15.79
N GLY A 21 -6.49 9.68 -16.77
CA GLY A 21 -5.63 9.75 -17.94
C GLY A 21 -4.14 9.59 -17.54
N PRO A 22 -3.26 9.29 -18.49
CA PRO A 22 -3.50 9.06 -19.92
C PRO A 22 -4.19 7.72 -20.23
N ALA A 23 -5.09 7.69 -21.22
CA ALA A 23 -5.99 6.56 -21.48
C ALA A 23 -5.43 5.44 -22.39
N THR A 24 -4.24 5.63 -22.99
CA THR A 24 -3.61 4.63 -23.85
C THR A 24 -2.17 4.36 -23.41
N ALA A 25 -1.66 3.16 -23.67
CA ALA A 25 -0.28 2.79 -23.30
C ALA A 25 0.77 3.74 -23.91
N LEU A 26 0.54 4.22 -25.13
CA LEU A 26 1.39 5.21 -25.79
C LEU A 26 1.33 6.57 -25.08
N ALA A 27 0.15 6.99 -24.62
CA ALA A 27 0.02 8.26 -23.91
C ALA A 27 0.65 8.19 -22.50
N VAL A 28 0.59 7.02 -21.85
CA VAL A 28 1.27 6.76 -20.57
C VAL A 28 2.80 6.78 -20.76
N GLU A 29 3.32 6.16 -21.81
CA GLU A 29 4.75 6.22 -22.17
C GLU A 29 5.20 7.68 -22.37
N ARG A 30 4.46 8.47 -23.16
CA ARG A 30 4.79 9.90 -23.36
C ARG A 30 4.77 10.71 -22.06
N ALA A 31 3.83 10.42 -21.15
CA ALA A 31 3.77 11.09 -19.87
C ALA A 31 4.93 10.69 -18.94
N ALA A 32 5.38 9.44 -19.03
CA ALA A 32 6.57 8.96 -18.34
C ALA A 32 7.86 9.59 -18.90
N ASP A 33 8.00 9.63 -20.23
CA ASP A 33 9.14 10.23 -20.92
C ASP A 33 9.29 11.72 -20.57
N ALA A 34 8.17 12.47 -20.51
CA ALA A 34 8.17 13.87 -20.10
C ALA A 34 8.70 14.09 -18.67
N LYS A 35 8.69 13.04 -17.84
CA LYS A 35 9.23 13.02 -16.47
C LYS A 35 10.57 12.29 -16.36
N ASN A 36 11.20 11.92 -17.49
CA ASN A 36 12.42 11.09 -17.55
C ASN A 36 12.28 9.73 -16.85
N LEU A 37 11.08 9.15 -16.86
CA LEU A 37 10.79 7.84 -16.26
C LEU A 37 10.89 6.76 -17.34
N SER A 38 11.73 5.75 -17.11
CA SER A 38 11.93 4.67 -18.07
C SER A 38 10.84 3.61 -17.97
N ILE A 39 9.74 3.76 -18.72
CA ILE A 39 8.74 2.71 -18.91
C ILE A 39 8.14 2.73 -20.32
N GLY A 40 8.38 1.66 -21.08
CA GLY A 40 7.92 1.57 -22.48
C GLY A 40 6.48 1.08 -22.65
N ARG A 41 5.85 1.47 -23.77
CA ARG A 41 4.46 1.12 -24.13
C ARG A 41 4.18 -0.39 -24.09
N THR A 42 5.16 -1.21 -24.46
CA THR A 42 5.02 -2.67 -24.52
C THR A 42 4.84 -3.25 -23.11
N SER A 43 5.57 -2.73 -22.13
CA SER A 43 5.40 -3.13 -20.73
C SER A 43 4.05 -2.67 -20.20
N ILE A 44 3.67 -1.41 -20.45
CA ILE A 44 2.38 -0.86 -20.02
C ILE A 44 1.22 -1.67 -20.61
N GLY A 45 1.27 -1.98 -21.91
CA GLY A 45 0.25 -2.79 -22.59
C GLY A 45 0.13 -4.21 -22.03
N ARG A 46 1.26 -4.87 -21.73
CA ARG A 46 1.24 -6.18 -21.06
C ARG A 46 0.58 -6.09 -19.68
N TYR A 47 0.97 -5.10 -18.87
CA TYR A 47 0.44 -4.89 -17.53
C TYR A 47 -1.07 -4.61 -17.54
N ALA A 48 -1.52 -3.71 -18.42
CA ALA A 48 -2.94 -3.43 -18.61
C ALA A 48 -3.70 -4.67 -19.07
N GLY A 49 -3.09 -5.51 -19.92
CA GLY A 49 -3.64 -6.79 -20.37
C GLY A 49 -3.60 -7.93 -19.34
N GLY A 50 -3.13 -7.68 -18.11
CA GLY A 50 -3.06 -8.71 -17.07
C GLY A 50 -1.94 -9.73 -17.30
N ALA A 51 -0.87 -9.33 -17.99
CA ALA A 51 0.29 -10.16 -18.27
C ALA A 51 1.57 -9.49 -17.79
N GLY A 52 2.49 -10.29 -17.24
CA GLY A 52 3.81 -9.85 -16.81
C GLY A 52 3.81 -9.10 -15.47
N ASN A 53 4.77 -9.42 -14.61
CA ASN A 53 4.94 -8.73 -13.34
C ASN A 53 5.64 -7.38 -13.54
N PRO A 54 5.12 -6.28 -12.95
CA PRO A 54 5.84 -5.01 -12.95
C PRO A 54 7.06 -5.09 -12.05
N THR A 55 8.15 -4.44 -12.46
CA THR A 55 9.30 -4.19 -11.58
C THR A 55 8.96 -3.05 -10.62
N LEU A 56 9.75 -2.87 -9.57
CA LEU A 56 9.59 -1.73 -8.65
C LEU A 56 9.70 -0.39 -9.41
N ALA A 57 10.71 -0.24 -10.25
CA ALA A 57 10.90 0.96 -11.07
C ALA A 57 9.69 1.26 -11.98
N HIS A 58 9.05 0.23 -12.54
CA HIS A 58 7.83 0.43 -13.34
C HIS A 58 6.63 0.82 -12.46
N LEU A 59 6.49 0.26 -11.26
CA LEU A 59 5.44 0.66 -10.33
C LEU A 59 5.59 2.11 -9.93
N GLU A 60 6.81 2.54 -9.59
CA GLU A 60 7.12 3.93 -9.24
C GLU A 60 6.85 4.88 -10.40
N ALA A 61 7.30 4.53 -11.61
CA ALA A 61 7.04 5.32 -12.81
C ALA A 61 5.54 5.49 -13.07
N LEU A 62 4.76 4.40 -12.99
CA LEU A 62 3.30 4.46 -13.17
C LEU A 62 2.64 5.28 -12.06
N ALA A 63 3.07 5.11 -10.80
CA ALA A 63 2.53 5.87 -9.68
C ALA A 63 2.74 7.38 -9.88
N GLU A 64 3.94 7.75 -10.31
CA GLU A 64 4.34 9.11 -10.61
C GLU A 64 3.53 9.69 -11.78
N VAL A 65 3.29 8.92 -12.85
CA VAL A 65 2.44 9.36 -13.97
C VAL A 65 1.01 9.65 -13.51
N PHE A 66 0.41 8.80 -12.66
CA PHE A 66 -0.97 8.95 -12.22
C PHE A 66 -1.16 9.75 -10.92
N GLY A 67 -0.08 10.29 -10.35
CA GLY A 67 -0.10 11.01 -9.08
C GLY A 67 -0.70 10.15 -7.95
N VAL A 68 -0.25 8.91 -7.81
CA VAL A 68 -0.61 7.99 -6.73
C VAL A 68 0.63 7.42 -6.08
N VAL A 69 0.50 6.92 -4.86
CA VAL A 69 1.58 6.20 -4.19
C VAL A 69 1.72 4.78 -4.77
N PRO A 70 2.93 4.23 -4.96
CA PRO A 70 3.14 2.95 -5.66
C PRO A 70 2.32 1.78 -5.12
N TRP A 71 2.16 1.67 -3.80
CA TRP A 71 1.39 0.59 -3.17
C TRP A 71 -0.08 0.60 -3.58
N LYS A 72 -0.66 1.76 -3.92
CA LYS A 72 -2.06 1.87 -4.35
C LYS A 72 -2.32 1.06 -5.63
N LEU A 73 -1.34 0.99 -6.54
CA LEU A 73 -1.46 0.18 -7.76
C LEU A 73 -1.65 -1.31 -7.45
N LEU A 74 -1.13 -1.78 -6.32
CA LEU A 74 -1.21 -3.18 -5.89
C LEU A 74 -2.38 -3.45 -4.93
N HIS A 75 -3.04 -2.40 -4.45
CA HIS A 75 -4.01 -2.52 -3.38
C HIS A 75 -5.40 -2.93 -3.92
N PRO A 76 -6.07 -3.93 -3.32
CA PRO A 76 -7.39 -4.39 -3.77
C PRO A 76 -8.46 -3.29 -3.80
N ALA A 77 -8.32 -2.29 -2.93
CA ALA A 77 -9.29 -1.21 -2.80
C ALA A 77 -9.07 -0.01 -3.72
N LEU A 78 -7.98 0.04 -4.50
CA LEU A 78 -7.80 1.12 -5.48
C LEU A 78 -8.68 0.86 -6.71
N GLY A 79 -10.00 0.91 -6.52
CA GLY A 79 -10.89 0.47 -7.58
C GLY A 79 -12.24 -0.05 -7.14
N HIS A 80 -12.47 -0.22 -5.85
CA HIS A 80 -13.79 -0.54 -5.34
C HIS A 80 -14.48 0.73 -4.86
N ASP A 81 -15.64 1.04 -5.44
CA ASP A 81 -16.62 1.98 -4.87
C ASP A 81 -17.37 1.33 -3.68
N GLY A 82 -16.70 0.42 -2.98
CA GLY A 82 -17.17 -0.29 -1.79
C GLY A 82 -16.31 0.07 -0.59
N ALA A 83 -16.75 -0.34 0.61
CA ALA A 83 -16.11 0.01 1.88
C ALA A 83 -14.58 -0.16 1.81
N ARG A 84 -13.84 0.87 2.21
CA ARG A 84 -12.38 0.79 2.36
C ARG A 84 -12.08 -0.45 3.23
N PRO A 85 -11.18 -1.35 2.80
CA PRO A 85 -10.82 -2.51 3.61
C PRO A 85 -10.34 -1.98 4.96
N THR A 86 -10.80 -2.65 6.01
CA THR A 86 -10.49 -2.27 7.37
C THR A 86 -8.97 -2.36 7.59
N VAL A 87 -8.47 -1.67 8.61
CA VAL A 87 -7.05 -1.81 8.99
C VAL A 87 -6.71 -3.29 9.26
N SER A 88 -7.63 -4.04 9.85
CA SER A 88 -7.48 -5.48 10.07
C SER A 88 -7.28 -6.27 8.78
N ASP A 89 -8.08 -6.02 7.74
CA ASP A 89 -7.95 -6.69 6.44
C ASP A 89 -6.59 -6.41 5.79
N GLN A 90 -6.09 -5.17 5.94
CA GLN A 90 -4.79 -4.75 5.41
C GLN A 90 -3.64 -5.42 6.17
N LEU A 91 -3.74 -5.52 7.50
CA LEU A 91 -2.75 -6.21 8.33
C LEU A 91 -2.73 -7.71 8.06
N GLU A 92 -3.87 -8.34 7.84
CA GLU A 92 -3.96 -9.76 7.52
C GLU A 92 -3.36 -10.08 6.14
N ALA A 93 -3.61 -9.22 5.15
CA ALA A 93 -2.99 -9.31 3.84
C ALA A 93 -1.46 -9.14 3.93
N LEU A 94 -0.98 -8.19 4.74
CA LEU A 94 0.44 -7.97 4.99
C LEU A 94 1.07 -9.20 5.67
N ALA A 95 0.47 -9.70 6.75
CA ALA A 95 0.95 -10.89 7.47
C ALA A 95 1.03 -12.11 6.54
N SER A 96 0.00 -12.33 5.73
CA SER A 96 -0.03 -13.40 4.72
C SER A 96 1.06 -13.25 3.65
N ALA A 97 1.39 -12.03 3.25
CA ALA A 97 2.46 -11.75 2.29
C ALA A 97 3.84 -12.00 2.92
N LEU A 98 4.07 -11.51 4.14
CA LEU A 98 5.31 -11.71 4.87
C LEU A 98 5.59 -13.19 5.07
N MET A 99 4.59 -13.99 5.43
CA MET A 99 4.76 -15.43 5.67
C MET A 99 5.21 -16.23 4.44
N ARG A 100 5.06 -15.70 3.22
CA ARG A 100 5.52 -16.32 1.97
C ARG A 100 6.98 -15.99 1.63
N LEU A 101 7.58 -15.03 2.33
CA LEU A 101 8.97 -14.62 2.09
C LEU A 101 9.95 -15.56 2.81
N PRO A 102 11.18 -15.72 2.27
CA PRO A 102 12.24 -16.43 2.96
C PRO A 102 12.52 -15.85 4.36
N PRO A 103 12.97 -16.66 5.33
CA PRO A 103 13.20 -16.20 6.70
C PRO A 103 14.13 -14.98 6.83
N HIS A 104 15.17 -14.89 6.00
CA HIS A 104 16.10 -13.75 5.99
C HIS A 104 15.42 -12.47 5.51
N VAL A 105 14.67 -12.53 4.40
CA VAL A 105 13.90 -11.38 3.89
C VAL A 105 12.84 -10.94 4.88
N ARG A 106 12.15 -11.87 5.56
CA ARG A 106 11.20 -11.51 6.63
C ARG A 106 11.86 -10.72 7.76
N ARG A 107 13.09 -11.08 8.13
CA ARG A 107 13.84 -10.39 9.18
C ARG A 107 14.20 -8.97 8.75
N GLU A 108 14.74 -8.81 7.54
CA GLU A 108 15.06 -7.49 6.96
C GLU A 108 13.83 -6.58 6.91
N VAL A 109 12.68 -7.12 6.51
CA VAL A 109 11.42 -6.37 6.50
C VAL A 109 10.97 -6.00 7.92
N GLY A 110 11.15 -6.89 8.90
CA GLY A 110 10.87 -6.62 10.31
C GLY A 110 11.76 -5.50 10.89
N GLU A 111 13.06 -5.51 10.56
CA GLU A 111 14.01 -4.45 10.95
C GLU A 111 13.62 -3.11 10.32
N CYS A 112 13.21 -3.10 9.05
CA CYS A 112 12.69 -1.90 8.39
C CYS A 112 11.44 -1.35 9.08
N PHE A 113 10.49 -2.20 9.49
CA PHE A 113 9.32 -1.74 10.26
C PHE A 113 9.70 -1.18 11.63
N GLN A 114 10.69 -1.76 12.32
CA GLN A 114 11.19 -1.18 13.56
C GLN A 114 11.81 0.20 13.33
N GLN A 115 12.62 0.36 12.29
CA GLN A 115 13.22 1.66 11.96
C GLN A 115 12.15 2.71 11.64
N LEU A 116 11.15 2.35 10.84
CA LEU A 116 10.00 3.21 10.52
C LEU A 116 9.21 3.61 11.76
N ALA A 117 9.01 2.68 12.71
CA ALA A 117 8.35 2.98 13.97
C ALA A 117 9.13 3.98 14.85
N MET A 118 10.46 4.03 14.70
CA MET A 118 11.32 4.92 15.47
C MET A 118 11.55 6.30 14.83
N THR A 119 11.04 6.55 13.62
CA THR A 119 11.23 7.85 12.97
C THR A 119 10.46 8.97 13.68
N PRO A 120 10.87 10.24 13.51
CA PRO A 120 10.19 11.39 14.12
C PRO A 120 8.72 11.49 13.71
N GLU A 121 8.37 11.12 12.46
CA GLU A 121 7.00 11.15 11.95
C GLU A 121 6.08 10.15 12.67
N ALA A 122 6.66 9.10 13.26
CA ALA A 122 5.94 8.10 14.04
C ALA A 122 5.84 8.47 15.54
N ALA A 123 6.36 9.61 16.00
CA ALA A 123 6.32 10.00 17.41
C ALA A 123 4.88 10.17 17.95
N LEU A 124 4.04 10.91 17.21
CA LEU A 124 2.69 11.25 17.65
C LEU A 124 1.72 10.04 17.66
N PRO A 125 1.78 9.11 16.68
CA PRO A 125 1.08 7.82 16.79
C PRO A 125 1.59 6.92 17.92
N ARG A 126 2.90 6.94 18.24
CA ARG A 126 3.48 6.16 19.34
C ARG A 126 2.97 6.64 20.69
N GLU A 127 3.04 7.94 20.96
CA GLU A 127 2.53 8.54 22.20
C GLU A 127 1.05 8.19 22.42
N ARG A 128 0.21 8.29 21.38
CA ARG A 128 -1.20 7.90 21.45
C ARG A 128 -1.42 6.42 21.73
N LEU A 129 -0.57 5.55 21.19
CA LEU A 129 -0.62 4.11 21.46
C LEU A 129 -0.23 3.81 22.90
N GLU A 130 0.81 4.47 23.40
CA GLU A 130 1.24 4.38 24.79
C GLU A 130 0.15 4.87 25.76
N GLU A 131 -0.53 5.97 25.45
CA GLU A 131 -1.69 6.46 26.22
C GLU A 131 -2.87 5.48 26.22
N LEU A 132 -3.17 4.84 25.10
CA LEU A 132 -4.25 3.84 24.98
C LEU A 132 -3.91 2.52 25.68
N MET A 133 -2.62 2.19 25.78
CA MET A 133 -2.12 0.99 26.44
C MET A 133 -1.78 1.22 27.92
N ALA A 134 -1.78 2.47 28.38
CA ALA A 134 -1.62 2.80 29.78
C ALA A 134 -2.82 2.23 30.57
N PRO A 135 -2.58 1.48 31.66
CA PRO A 135 -3.66 0.96 32.49
C PRO A 135 -4.53 2.11 32.99
N THR A 136 -5.85 2.02 32.76
CA THR A 136 -6.82 3.01 33.25
C THR A 136 -7.04 2.86 34.76
N GLU A 137 -6.00 3.02 35.57
CA GLU A 137 -6.09 2.99 37.03
C GLU A 137 -6.41 4.39 37.59
N ALA A 138 -7.59 4.95 37.29
CA ALA A 138 -8.00 6.22 37.92
C ALA A 138 -9.51 6.54 37.92
N ALA A 139 -10.42 5.57 37.90
CA ALA A 139 -11.86 5.91 37.84
C ALA A 139 -12.83 5.18 38.79
N ASN A 140 -12.38 4.36 39.75
CA ASN A 140 -13.31 3.61 40.62
C ASN A 140 -12.91 3.54 42.11
N TRP A 141 -12.35 4.61 42.69
CA TRP A 141 -12.10 4.67 44.13
C TRP A 141 -12.47 6.02 44.78
N THR A 142 -13.74 6.42 44.69
CA THR A 142 -14.37 7.29 45.70
C THR A 142 -15.87 7.03 45.75
N GLY A 143 -16.26 5.87 46.28
CA GLY A 143 -17.65 5.50 46.49
C GLY A 143 -17.85 4.67 47.75
N THR A 144 -18.30 5.35 48.81
CA THR A 144 -19.09 4.84 49.94
C THR A 144 -18.45 3.95 51.02
N GLY A 145 -18.42 4.52 52.24
CA GLY A 145 -18.27 3.84 53.53
C GLY A 145 -17.68 4.84 54.53
N GLY A 146 -18.39 5.47 55.46
CA GLY A 146 -19.65 5.15 56.11
C GLY A 146 -19.50 5.63 57.56
N ARG A 147 -20.27 6.63 57.99
CA ARG A 147 -20.67 6.91 59.37
C ARG A 147 -21.96 7.71 59.33
#